data_AF-A0A530GLI8-F1
#
_entry.id   AF-A0A530GLI8-F1
#
_cell.length_a   1.000
_cell.length_b   1.000
_cell.length_c   1.000
_cell.angle_alpha   90.00
_cell.angle_beta   90.00
_cell.angle_gamma   90.00
#
_symmetry.space_group_name_H-M   'P 1'
#
loop_
_entity.id
_entity.type
_entity.pdbx_description
1 polymer ?
#
loop_
_entity_poly.entity_id
_entity_poly.type
_entity_poly.pdbx_seq_one_letter_code
_entity_poly.pdbx_strand_id
1 'polypeptide(L)'
;SERGANKIGPRLLENPAIIAAIDAAKVERSQKTEITARRVLEEIATMAFYDPAQLIGVAREIGQGDNALEGEGIVSIDGKRYAIGGITSAIDILKLPEDVRRAIVGWGYDRNQNFTLKLADKSKALDQLARHLSLYNDKLEVTGLDALADRLARANARILDVPASPASLPAPEPSKVA
;
A
#
# COMPACT_ATOMS: atom_id res chain seq x y z
N SER A 1 31.25 1.11 -0.13
CA SER A 1 31.65 2.36 -0.80
C SER A 1 30.44 2.94 -1.51
N GLU A 2 30.04 4.15 -1.14
CA GLU A 2 28.89 4.87 -1.71
C GLU A 2 29.01 5.01 -3.25
N ARG A 3 30.24 5.23 -3.74
CA ARG A 3 30.54 5.41 -5.18
C ARG A 3 30.29 4.17 -6.06
N GLY A 4 30.10 2.99 -5.48
CA GLY A 4 29.88 1.73 -6.21
C GLY A 4 28.53 1.06 -5.94
N ALA A 5 27.70 1.63 -5.06
CA ALA A 5 26.45 1.00 -4.61
C ALA A 5 25.46 0.79 -5.76
N ASN A 6 25.36 1.75 -6.69
CA ASN A 6 24.50 1.67 -7.88
C ASN A 6 24.88 0.54 -8.85
N LYS A 7 26.16 0.11 -8.89
CA LYS A 7 26.64 -0.98 -9.74
C LYS A 7 26.64 -2.33 -9.03
N ILE A 8 26.93 -2.32 -7.73
CA ILE A 8 27.04 -3.53 -6.92
C ILE A 8 25.65 -4.04 -6.49
N GLY A 9 24.72 -3.14 -6.16
CA GLY A 9 23.37 -3.50 -5.71
C GLY A 9 22.60 -4.39 -6.70
N PRO A 10 22.40 -3.97 -7.97
CA PRO A 10 21.70 -4.79 -8.96
C PRO A 10 22.37 -6.15 -9.19
N ARG A 11 23.71 -6.19 -9.27
CA ARG A 11 24.48 -7.43 -9.42
C ARG A 11 24.29 -8.41 -8.26
N LEU A 12 24.13 -7.92 -7.04
CA LEU A 12 23.82 -8.76 -5.88
C LEU A 12 22.39 -9.29 -5.96
N LEU A 13 21.44 -8.49 -6.47
CA LEU A 13 20.05 -8.91 -6.66
C LEU A 13 19.87 -9.89 -7.83
N GLU A 14 20.85 -10.04 -8.71
CA GLU A 14 20.87 -11.08 -9.76
C GLU A 14 21.41 -12.43 -9.25
N ASN A 15 22.08 -12.46 -8.09
CA ASN A 15 22.67 -13.69 -7.56
C ASN A 15 21.56 -14.61 -6.99
N PRO A 16 21.39 -15.85 -7.51
CA PRO A 16 20.33 -16.76 -7.06
C PRO A 16 20.33 -17.05 -5.56
N ALA A 17 21.52 -17.14 -4.94
CA ALA A 17 21.62 -17.41 -3.50
C ALA A 17 21.12 -16.24 -2.65
N ILE A 18 21.33 -15.00 -3.13
CA ILE A 18 20.88 -13.79 -2.45
C ILE A 18 19.38 -13.62 -2.63
N ILE A 19 18.86 -13.85 -3.85
CA ILE A 19 17.40 -13.85 -4.11
C ILE A 19 16.70 -14.86 -3.19
N ALA A 20 17.18 -16.10 -3.16
CA ALA A 20 16.60 -17.16 -2.32
C ALA A 20 16.63 -16.80 -0.83
N ALA A 21 17.73 -16.20 -0.34
CA ALA A 21 17.84 -15.75 1.04
C ALA A 21 16.86 -14.60 1.36
N ILE A 22 16.70 -13.65 0.44
CA ILE A 22 15.74 -12.54 0.58
C ILE A 22 14.30 -13.09 0.60
N ASP A 23 13.97 -14.01 -0.30
CA ASP A 23 12.62 -14.56 -0.39
C ASP A 23 12.30 -15.44 0.83
N ALA A 24 13.26 -16.24 1.31
CA ALA A 24 13.13 -16.97 2.57
C ALA A 24 12.90 -16.02 3.75
N ALA A 25 13.64 -14.91 3.84
CA ALA A 25 13.46 -13.91 4.89
C ALA A 25 12.12 -13.17 4.80
N LYS A 26 11.60 -12.90 3.58
CA LYS A 26 10.26 -12.35 3.37
C LYS A 26 9.19 -13.33 3.86
N VAL A 27 9.34 -14.61 3.54
CA VAL A 27 8.42 -15.68 3.98
C VAL A 27 8.45 -15.80 5.51
N GLU A 28 9.62 -15.89 6.12
CA GLU A 28 9.76 -15.99 7.59
C GLU A 28 9.17 -14.76 8.31
N ARG A 29 9.41 -13.55 7.80
CA ARG A 29 8.82 -12.32 8.35
C ARG A 29 7.29 -12.34 8.22
N SER A 30 6.77 -12.77 7.06
CA SER A 30 5.33 -12.90 6.84
C SER A 30 4.69 -13.95 7.75
N GLN A 31 5.40 -15.02 8.09
CA GLN A 31 4.95 -16.04 9.01
C GLN A 31 4.93 -15.52 10.45
N LYS A 32 5.95 -14.74 10.87
CA LYS A 32 6.01 -14.15 12.21
C LYS A 32 4.95 -13.08 12.47
N THR A 33 4.51 -12.36 11.44
CA THR A 33 3.53 -11.28 11.59
C THR A 33 2.09 -11.70 11.30
N GLU A 34 1.86 -12.87 10.68
CA GLU A 34 0.54 -13.34 10.21
C GLU A 34 -0.23 -12.37 9.29
N ILE A 35 0.42 -11.28 8.88
CA ILE A 35 -0.12 -10.22 8.04
C ILE A 35 0.52 -10.39 6.66
N THR A 36 -0.12 -11.22 5.84
CA THR A 36 0.26 -11.43 4.44
C THR A 36 -0.26 -10.28 3.58
N ALA A 37 0.40 -10.01 2.44
CA ALA A 37 -0.10 -9.03 1.47
C ALA A 37 -1.55 -9.34 1.04
N ARG A 38 -1.87 -10.62 0.85
CA ARG A 38 -3.24 -11.09 0.56
C ARG A 38 -4.23 -10.65 1.65
N ARG A 39 -3.92 -10.90 2.93
CA ARG A 39 -4.78 -10.54 4.05
C ARG A 39 -5.02 -9.02 4.13
N VAL A 40 -3.99 -8.22 3.88
CA VAL A 40 -4.13 -6.75 3.83
C VAL A 40 -5.06 -6.32 2.70
N LEU A 41 -4.90 -6.89 1.51
CA LEU A 41 -5.75 -6.57 0.36
C LEU A 41 -7.21 -7.00 0.58
N GLU A 42 -7.44 -8.17 1.19
CA GLU A 42 -8.78 -8.64 1.55
C GLU A 42 -9.46 -7.69 2.53
N GLU A 43 -8.71 -7.19 3.51
CA GLU A 43 -9.26 -6.26 4.51
C GLU A 43 -9.57 -4.88 3.89
N ILE A 44 -8.66 -4.35 3.06
CA ILE A 44 -8.89 -3.08 2.34
C ILE A 44 -10.08 -3.25 1.37
N ALA A 45 -10.19 -4.38 0.68
CA ALA A 45 -11.32 -4.68 -0.20
C ALA A 45 -12.63 -4.74 0.59
N THR A 46 -12.64 -5.35 1.76
CA THR A 46 -13.82 -5.39 2.64
C THR A 46 -14.26 -3.98 3.06
N MET A 47 -13.30 -3.12 3.44
CA MET A 47 -13.57 -1.71 3.77
C MET A 47 -14.03 -0.87 2.57
N ALA A 48 -13.57 -1.20 1.37
CA ALA A 48 -13.96 -0.49 0.14
C ALA A 48 -15.35 -0.91 -0.36
N PHE A 49 -15.64 -2.21 -0.33
CA PHE A 49 -16.78 -2.82 -1.02
C PHE A 49 -17.93 -3.25 -0.11
N TYR A 50 -17.91 -2.93 1.19
CA TYR A 50 -19.07 -3.23 2.06
C TYR A 50 -20.34 -2.56 1.54
N ASP A 51 -21.48 -3.24 1.70
CA ASP A 51 -22.79 -2.71 1.34
C ASP A 51 -23.42 -1.94 2.52
N PRO A 52 -23.65 -0.62 2.40
CA PRO A 52 -24.30 0.16 3.44
C PRO A 52 -25.75 -0.27 3.72
N ALA A 53 -26.44 -0.93 2.78
CA ALA A 53 -27.81 -1.40 3.00
C ALA A 53 -27.88 -2.45 4.13
N GLN A 54 -26.79 -3.17 4.35
CA GLN A 54 -26.66 -4.13 5.44
C GLN A 54 -26.54 -3.48 6.84
N LEU A 55 -26.41 -2.15 6.91
CA LEU A 55 -26.42 -1.36 8.15
C LEU A 55 -27.82 -0.80 8.50
N ILE A 56 -28.82 -0.99 7.65
CA ILE A 56 -30.18 -0.45 7.86
C ILE A 56 -30.83 -1.08 9.09
N GLY A 57 -30.53 -2.34 9.38
CA GLY A 57 -31.04 -3.01 10.55
C GLY A 57 -30.52 -4.42 10.70
N VAL A 58 -30.78 -4.98 11.87
CA VAL A 58 -30.40 -6.35 12.18
C VAL A 58 -31.59 -7.26 11.89
N ALA A 59 -31.36 -8.26 11.04
CA ALA A 59 -32.33 -9.32 10.80
C ALA A 59 -32.32 -10.34 11.94
N ARG A 60 -33.49 -10.59 12.52
CA ARG A 60 -33.76 -11.65 13.49
C ARG A 60 -34.79 -12.59 12.90
N GLU A 61 -34.44 -13.86 12.71
CA GLU A 61 -35.40 -14.88 12.26
C GLU A 61 -36.50 -15.03 13.32
N ILE A 62 -37.75 -15.02 12.88
CA ILE A 62 -38.95 -15.16 13.73
C ILE A 62 -39.73 -16.41 13.31
N GLY A 63 -40.17 -17.18 14.32
CA GLY A 63 -40.97 -18.38 14.11
C GLY A 63 -42.38 -18.07 13.60
N GLN A 64 -43.08 -19.10 13.15
CA GLN A 64 -44.47 -19.01 12.70
C GLN A 64 -45.39 -18.81 13.92
N GLY A 65 -45.50 -17.57 14.41
CA GLY A 65 -46.25 -17.21 15.62
C GLY A 65 -45.63 -16.04 16.39
N ASP A 66 -44.37 -15.70 16.11
CA ASP A 66 -43.71 -14.56 16.75
C ASP A 66 -44.07 -13.25 16.05
N ASN A 67 -44.39 -12.24 16.85
CA ASN A 67 -44.60 -10.87 16.37
C ASN A 67 -43.26 -10.11 16.31
N ALA A 68 -43.19 -9.12 15.43
CA ALA A 68 -42.15 -8.11 15.47
C ALA A 68 -42.22 -7.34 16.80
N LEU A 69 -41.06 -7.01 17.35
CA LEU A 69 -40.97 -6.09 18.48
C LEU A 69 -41.30 -4.66 18.02
N GLU A 70 -41.60 -3.77 18.97
CA GLU A 70 -41.90 -2.37 18.68
C GLU A 70 -40.72 -1.70 17.95
N GLY A 71 -40.96 -1.21 16.74
CA GLY A 71 -39.93 -0.62 15.87
C GLY A 71 -39.22 -1.61 14.92
N GLU A 72 -39.60 -2.90 14.91
CA GLU A 72 -39.12 -3.87 13.92
C GLU A 72 -40.09 -3.99 12.72
N GLY A 73 -39.54 -4.01 11.50
CA GLY A 73 -40.29 -4.34 10.29
C GLY A 73 -40.24 -5.84 10.00
N ILE A 74 -41.33 -6.44 9.51
CA ILE A 74 -41.33 -7.85 9.09
C ILE A 74 -41.05 -7.94 7.60
N VAL A 75 -40.00 -8.65 7.23
CA VAL A 75 -39.66 -8.97 5.84
C VAL A 75 -39.65 -10.48 5.68
N SER A 76 -40.25 -10.98 4.60
CA SER A 76 -40.14 -12.40 4.24
C SER A 76 -39.18 -12.55 3.07
N ILE A 77 -38.16 -13.38 3.26
CA ILE A 77 -37.16 -13.71 2.24
C ILE A 77 -37.15 -15.25 2.15
N ASP A 78 -37.37 -15.78 0.95
CA ASP A 78 -37.32 -17.22 0.66
C ASP A 78 -38.18 -18.10 1.59
N GLY A 79 -39.40 -17.62 1.92
CA GLY A 79 -40.35 -18.35 2.75
C GLY A 79 -40.06 -18.31 4.26
N LYS A 80 -38.96 -17.68 4.68
CA LYS A 80 -38.65 -17.39 6.09
C LYS A 80 -39.03 -15.96 6.44
N ARG A 81 -39.37 -15.71 7.71
CA ARG A 81 -39.73 -14.38 8.22
C ARG A 81 -38.59 -13.83 9.07
N TYR A 82 -38.21 -12.60 8.79
CA TYR A 82 -37.21 -11.84 9.52
C TYR A 82 -37.84 -10.57 10.08
N ALA A 83 -37.58 -10.30 11.36
CA ALA A 83 -37.82 -9.00 11.96
C ALA A 83 -36.54 -8.17 11.79
N ILE A 84 -36.66 -6.96 11.21
CA ILE A 84 -35.55 -6.03 11.00
C ILE A 84 -35.70 -4.88 11.99
N GLY A 85 -34.84 -4.84 13.00
CA GLY A 85 -34.75 -3.75 13.97
C GLY A 85 -33.61 -2.80 13.68
N GLY A 86 -33.77 -1.52 13.99
CA GLY A 86 -32.68 -0.53 13.89
C GLY A 86 -31.51 -0.86 14.82
N ILE A 87 -30.29 -0.51 14.41
CA ILE A 87 -29.08 -0.70 15.23
C ILE A 87 -29.07 0.35 16.35
N THR A 88 -29.24 -0.08 17.60
CA THR A 88 -29.35 0.84 18.74
C THR A 88 -28.28 0.62 19.81
N SER A 89 -27.56 -0.50 19.75
CA SER A 89 -26.55 -0.85 20.76
C SER A 89 -25.33 -1.53 20.15
N ALA A 90 -24.23 -1.55 20.91
CA ALA A 90 -23.02 -2.28 20.52
C ALA A 90 -23.24 -3.79 20.35
N ILE A 91 -24.25 -4.36 21.03
CA ILE A 91 -24.61 -5.79 20.92
C ILE A 91 -25.16 -6.08 19.52
N ASP A 92 -25.83 -5.12 18.89
CA ASP A 92 -26.41 -5.29 17.56
C ASP A 92 -25.33 -5.40 16.47
N ILE A 93 -24.12 -4.85 16.71
CA ILE A 93 -22.97 -5.04 15.82
C ILE A 93 -22.61 -6.52 15.67
N LEU A 94 -22.78 -7.34 16.73
CA LEU A 94 -22.48 -8.78 16.69
C LEU A 94 -23.43 -9.57 15.79
N LYS A 95 -24.59 -9.00 15.49
CA LYS A 95 -25.60 -9.62 14.63
C LYS A 95 -25.44 -9.19 13.17
N LEU A 96 -24.57 -8.21 12.88
CA LEU A 96 -24.25 -7.81 11.52
C LEU A 96 -23.35 -8.84 10.83
N PRO A 97 -23.43 -8.95 9.49
CA PRO A 97 -22.48 -9.69 8.68
C PRO A 97 -21.01 -9.31 8.97
N GLU A 98 -20.10 -10.27 8.83
CA GLU A 98 -18.69 -10.12 9.20
C GLU A 98 -17.97 -9.07 8.34
N ASP A 99 -18.26 -9.04 7.04
CA ASP A 99 -17.77 -8.06 6.06
C ASP A 99 -18.12 -6.63 6.47
N VAL A 100 -19.37 -6.39 6.88
CA VAL A 100 -19.81 -5.08 7.38
C VAL A 100 -19.14 -4.75 8.71
N ARG A 101 -19.03 -5.74 9.60
CA ARG A 101 -18.40 -5.55 10.91
C ARG A 101 -16.94 -5.12 10.80
N ARG A 102 -16.20 -5.70 9.86
CA ARG A 102 -14.81 -5.34 9.55
C ARG A 102 -14.67 -3.91 9.03
N ALA A 103 -15.69 -3.39 8.35
CA ALA A 103 -15.72 -2.00 7.92
C ALA A 103 -16.05 -0.99 9.04
N ILE A 104 -16.47 -1.44 10.22
CA ILE A 104 -16.75 -0.56 11.38
C ILE A 104 -15.44 -0.24 12.10
N VAL A 105 -15.08 1.04 12.13
CA VAL A 105 -13.90 1.57 12.82
C VAL A 105 -14.18 1.81 14.30
N GLY A 106 -15.43 2.14 14.64
CA GLY A 106 -15.82 2.36 16.02
C GLY A 106 -17.30 2.72 16.15
N TRP A 107 -17.73 2.91 17.40
CA TRP A 107 -19.10 3.28 17.73
C TRP A 107 -19.12 4.24 18.92
N GLY A 108 -20.25 4.92 19.13
CA GLY A 108 -20.46 5.83 20.25
C GLY A 108 -21.89 6.33 20.35
N TYR A 109 -22.16 7.11 21.39
CA TYR A 109 -23.45 7.77 21.59
C TYR A 109 -23.30 9.27 21.37
N ASP A 110 -24.24 9.85 20.62
CA ASP A 110 -24.33 11.30 20.49
C ASP A 110 -25.01 11.92 21.73
N ARG A 111 -24.99 13.25 21.83
CA ARG A 111 -25.61 14.01 22.94
C ARG A 111 -27.09 13.70 23.15
N ASN A 112 -27.78 13.29 22.08
CA ASN A 112 -29.18 12.91 22.09
C ASN A 112 -29.42 11.43 22.42
N GLN A 113 -28.41 10.70 22.91
CA GLN A 113 -28.45 9.25 23.19
C GLN A 113 -28.67 8.37 21.95
N ASN A 114 -28.50 8.94 20.74
CA ASN A 114 -28.55 8.17 19.51
C ASN A 114 -27.26 7.39 19.31
N PHE A 115 -27.39 6.11 18.92
CA PHE A 115 -26.26 5.26 18.60
C PHE A 115 -25.65 5.66 17.25
N THR A 116 -24.32 5.82 17.21
CA THR A 116 -23.59 6.25 16.03
C THR A 116 -22.48 5.25 15.69
N LEU A 117 -22.39 4.91 14.40
CA LEU A 117 -21.33 4.04 13.87
C LEU A 117 -20.34 4.88 13.07
N LYS A 118 -19.05 4.63 13.29
CA LYS A 118 -17.95 5.17 12.49
C LYS A 118 -17.49 4.09 11.53
N LEU A 119 -17.62 4.35 10.25
CA LEU A 119 -17.24 3.43 9.19
C LEU A 119 -15.87 3.79 8.62
N ALA A 120 -15.21 2.81 8.02
CA ALA A 120 -13.98 3.01 7.29
C ALA A 120 -14.22 3.92 6.08
N ASP A 121 -13.19 4.70 5.75
CA ASP A 121 -13.23 5.60 4.61
C ASP A 121 -13.09 4.81 3.31
N LYS A 122 -14.23 4.60 2.62
CA LYS A 122 -14.28 3.89 1.34
C LYS A 122 -13.37 4.51 0.28
N SER A 123 -13.24 5.85 0.27
CA SER A 123 -12.45 6.55 -0.74
C SER A 123 -10.97 6.24 -0.61
N LYS A 124 -10.46 6.22 0.64
CA LYS A 124 -9.07 5.86 0.93
C LYS A 124 -8.78 4.39 0.65
N ALA A 125 -9.72 3.50 0.98
CA ALA A 125 -9.56 2.08 0.70
C ALA A 125 -9.49 1.81 -0.82
N LEU A 126 -10.35 2.45 -1.61
CA LEU A 126 -10.31 2.37 -3.08
C LEU A 126 -9.04 2.96 -3.67
N ASP A 127 -8.56 4.10 -3.17
CA ASP A 127 -7.28 4.70 -3.63
C ASP A 127 -6.10 3.76 -3.37
N GLN A 128 -6.03 3.12 -2.19
CA GLN A 128 -4.99 2.15 -1.87
C GLN A 128 -5.01 0.92 -2.79
N LEU A 129 -6.20 0.40 -3.11
CA LEU A 129 -6.34 -0.71 -4.06
C LEU A 129 -5.98 -0.29 -5.49
N ALA A 130 -6.41 0.90 -5.92
CA ALA A 130 -6.09 1.43 -7.23
C ALA A 130 -4.59 1.66 -7.42
N ARG A 131 -3.87 2.13 -6.38
CA ARG A 131 -2.41 2.21 -6.37
C ARG A 131 -1.76 0.83 -6.44
N HIS A 132 -2.27 -0.14 -5.69
CA HIS A 132 -1.75 -1.51 -5.72
C HIS A 132 -1.88 -2.16 -7.11
N LEU A 133 -3.00 -1.91 -7.80
CA LEU A 133 -3.27 -2.38 -9.15
C LEU A 133 -2.64 -1.50 -10.25
N SER A 134 -1.90 -0.45 -9.90
CA SER A 134 -1.29 0.50 -10.84
C SER A 134 -2.30 1.14 -11.80
N LEU A 135 -3.52 1.43 -11.32
CA LEU A 135 -4.54 2.15 -12.10
C LEU A 135 -4.19 3.64 -12.29
N TYR A 136 -3.40 4.20 -11.37
CA TYR A 136 -2.88 5.56 -11.47
C TYR A 136 -1.57 5.57 -12.27
N ASN A 137 -1.52 6.40 -13.30
CA ASN A 137 -0.29 6.67 -14.05
C ASN A 137 0.24 8.05 -13.66
N ASP A 138 1.24 8.09 -12.78
CA ASP A 138 1.91 9.34 -12.43
C ASP A 138 2.88 9.74 -13.55
N LYS A 139 2.45 10.67 -14.41
CA LYS A 139 3.33 11.27 -15.41
C LYS A 139 4.30 12.21 -14.73
N LEU A 140 5.53 11.76 -14.54
CA LEU A 140 6.63 12.59 -14.05
C LEU A 140 7.29 13.31 -15.23
N GLU A 141 7.01 14.60 -15.39
CA GLU A 141 7.78 15.47 -16.28
C GLU A 141 9.05 15.90 -15.55
N VAL A 142 10.18 15.29 -15.92
CA VAL A 142 11.49 15.66 -15.39
C VAL A 142 12.12 16.72 -16.29
N THR A 143 11.92 17.98 -15.93
CA THR A 143 12.57 19.13 -16.59
C THR A 143 13.94 19.40 -15.94
N GLY A 144 15.01 19.46 -16.73
CA GLY A 144 16.37 19.77 -16.23
C GLY A 144 17.51 18.95 -16.84
N LEU A 145 17.22 18.03 -17.76
CA LEU A 145 18.25 17.25 -18.47
C LEU A 145 19.02 18.09 -19.51
N ASP A 146 18.46 19.21 -19.97
CA ASP A 146 19.08 20.05 -21.00
C ASP A 146 20.43 20.64 -20.52
N ALA A 147 20.46 21.18 -19.29
CA ALA A 147 21.68 21.69 -18.69
C ALA A 147 22.70 20.58 -18.39
N LEU A 148 22.25 19.34 -18.21
CA LEU A 148 23.10 18.18 -17.96
C LEU A 148 23.78 17.73 -19.26
N ALA A 149 23.05 17.74 -20.38
CA ALA A 149 23.58 17.47 -21.71
C ALA A 149 24.71 18.45 -22.08
N ASP A 150 24.50 19.76 -21.86
CA ASP A 150 25.52 20.78 -22.11
C ASP A 150 26.76 20.63 -21.20
N ARG A 151 26.56 20.21 -19.95
CA ARG A 151 27.67 19.95 -19.01
C ARG A 151 28.47 18.71 -19.43
N LEU A 152 27.81 17.65 -19.89
CA LEU A 152 28.46 16.44 -20.42
C LEU A 152 29.22 16.73 -21.71
N ALA A 153 28.64 17.51 -22.63
CA ALA A 153 29.31 17.92 -23.85
C ALA A 153 30.59 18.72 -23.56
N ARG A 154 30.51 19.70 -22.63
CA ARG A 154 31.70 20.46 -22.17
C ARG A 154 32.74 19.58 -21.47
N ALA A 155 32.32 18.60 -20.70
CA ALA A 155 33.24 17.67 -20.04
C ALA A 155 33.96 16.75 -21.04
N ASN A 156 33.25 16.23 -22.05
CA ASN A 156 33.85 15.42 -23.12
C ASN A 156 34.83 16.22 -23.98
N ALA A 157 34.52 17.49 -24.28
CA ALA A 157 35.43 18.38 -24.99
C ALA A 157 36.75 18.58 -24.22
N ARG A 158 36.70 18.76 -22.90
CA ARG A 158 37.93 18.86 -22.07
C ARG A 158 38.76 17.58 -22.04
N ILE A 159 38.13 16.42 -22.18
CA ILE A 159 38.84 15.13 -22.20
C ILE A 159 39.52 14.91 -23.55
N LEU A 160 38.90 15.34 -24.64
CA LEU A 160 39.47 15.27 -26.00
C LEU A 160 40.61 16.28 -26.21
N ASP A 161 40.58 17.40 -25.49
CA ASP A 161 41.55 18.50 -25.60
C ASP A 161 42.72 18.39 -24.59
N VAL A 162 42.94 17.21 -24.00
CA VAL A 162 44.14 16.94 -23.19
C VAL A 162 45.32 16.69 -24.15
N PRO A 163 46.30 17.61 -24.27
CA PRO A 163 47.52 17.32 -25.00
C PRO A 163 48.26 16.17 -24.31
N ALA A 164 48.77 15.22 -25.11
CA ALA A 164 49.64 14.16 -24.64
C ALA A 164 50.73 14.74 -23.72
N SER A 165 50.91 14.11 -22.55
CA SER A 165 51.91 14.48 -21.54
C SER A 165 53.21 14.93 -22.21
N PRO A 166 53.75 16.13 -21.90
CA PRO A 166 55.02 16.54 -22.46
C PRO A 166 56.09 15.55 -22.01
N ALA A 167 56.84 15.05 -22.98
CA ALA A 167 57.96 14.14 -22.79
C ALA A 167 58.90 14.65 -21.69
N SER A 168 59.39 13.71 -20.88
CA SER A 168 60.42 13.91 -19.87
C SER A 168 61.59 14.74 -20.41
N LEU A 169 61.96 15.80 -19.67
CA LEU A 169 63.19 16.56 -19.89
C LEU A 169 64.40 15.59 -19.94
N PRO A 170 65.33 15.71 -20.90
CA PRO A 170 66.52 14.89 -20.92
C PRO A 170 67.41 15.20 -19.70
N ALA A 171 67.96 14.15 -19.10
CA ALA A 171 68.84 14.24 -17.93
C ALA A 171 70.09 15.09 -18.24
N PRO A 172 70.58 15.92 -17.30
CA PRO A 172 71.79 16.71 -17.53
C PRO A 172 73.02 15.78 -17.67
N GLU A 173 73.83 16.06 -18.69
CA GLU A 173 75.08 15.34 -18.96
C GLU A 173 76.06 15.46 -17.78
N PRO A 174 76.87 14.41 -17.50
CA PRO A 174 77.85 14.47 -16.43
C PRO A 174 78.96 15.47 -16.77
N SER A 175 79.08 16.50 -15.95
CA SER A 175 80.23 17.43 -15.93
C SER A 175 81.55 16.65 -15.91
N LYS A 176 82.33 16.77 -16.99
CA LYS A 176 83.71 16.28 -17.02
C LYS A 176 84.61 17.21 -16.20
N VAL A 177 85.30 16.59 -15.27
CA VAL A 177 86.33 17.12 -14.37
C VAL A 177 87.46 17.83 -15.12
N ALA A 178 87.95 18.93 -14.55
CA ALA A 178 89.36 19.30 -14.53
C ALA A 178 89.68 19.94 -13.17
#